data_AF-W4VQE9-F1
#
_entry.id   AF-W4VQE9-F1
#
_cell.length_a   1.000
_cell.length_b   1.000
_cell.length_c   1.000
_cell.angle_alpha   90.00
_cell.angle_beta   90.00
_cell.angle_gamma   90.00
#
_symmetry.space_group_name_H-M   'P 1'
#
loop_
_entity.id
_entity.type
_entity.pdbx_description
1 polymer ?
#
loop_
_entity_poly.entity_id
_entity_poly.type
_entity_poly.pdbx_seq_one_letter_code
_entity_poly.pdbx_strand_id
1 'polypeptide(L)'
;MGEVWQNGTAIYYISQVSEFSRSILQNLTENYLWVTIVISYLSILIKLAFPFCLLNKAIKPYIVLSMILFHVGIGIGMGLLSFSLVMIMFELLVFTDSEYLRFKHKFKYQYRKIATNVKRKTRSFGTKHLVKYQILVFFDGWCPMCRQVMKTINKMDLFNLVKSASIRNQKVLNENQLVKEEVEIRMHSKSVIEGEMKRGFDSILQICTRLVPLYVLIPFLLVGKFLRLGDLIYDYIAKRRLIVPVNHCDDSGCDINIQSKS
;
A
#
# COMPACT_ATOMS: atom_id res chain seq x y z
N MET A 1 -14.74 32.88 34.58
CA MET A 1 -13.57 32.96 33.66
C MET A 1 -12.79 34.20 34.06
N GLY A 2 -11.50 34.11 34.35
CA GLY A 2 -10.68 35.26 34.75
C GLY A 2 -10.41 36.25 33.59
N GLU A 3 -9.96 37.47 33.92
CA GLU A 3 -9.75 38.57 32.96
C GLU A 3 -8.84 38.18 31.77
N VAL A 4 -7.83 37.33 32.00
CA VAL A 4 -6.91 36.85 30.95
C VAL A 4 -7.61 36.07 29.82
N TRP A 5 -8.71 35.37 30.13
CA TRP A 5 -9.50 34.64 29.14
C TRP A 5 -10.46 35.56 28.39
N GLN A 6 -11.01 36.56 29.09
CA GLN A 6 -11.89 37.56 28.48
C GLN A 6 -11.13 38.46 27.50
N ASN A 7 -9.89 38.82 27.85
CA ASN A 7 -9.01 39.65 27.04
C ASN A 7 -8.26 38.88 25.94
N GLY A 8 -8.45 37.56 25.83
CA GLY A 8 -7.77 36.74 24.82
C GLY A 8 -6.26 36.59 25.00
N THR A 9 -5.73 36.89 26.19
CA THR A 9 -4.30 36.85 26.52
C THR A 9 -3.88 35.58 27.27
N ALA A 10 -4.82 34.68 27.56
CA ALA A 10 -4.58 33.48 28.35
C ALA A 10 -3.45 32.59 27.79
N ILE A 11 -3.42 32.34 26.48
CA ILE A 11 -2.39 31.49 25.86
C ILE A 11 -1.00 32.16 25.91
N TYR A 12 -0.92 33.48 25.85
CA TYR A 12 0.34 34.21 26.05
C TYR A 12 0.87 34.00 27.47
N TYR A 13 0.06 34.19 28.50
CA TYR A 13 0.52 33.98 29.87
C TYR A 13 0.92 32.52 30.14
N ILE A 14 0.23 31.55 29.53
CA ILE A 14 0.59 30.13 29.63
C ILE A 14 1.93 29.85 28.95
N SER A 15 2.22 30.49 27.81
CA SER A 15 3.49 30.25 27.08
C SER A 15 4.72 30.74 27.84
N GLN A 16 4.54 31.74 28.73
CA GLN A 16 5.60 32.31 29.56
C GLN A 16 5.98 31.45 30.77
N VAL A 17 5.23 30.38 31.06
CA VAL A 17 5.60 29.42 32.12
C VAL A 17 6.68 28.47 31.58
N SER A 18 7.92 28.68 32.01
CA SER A 18 9.09 27.98 31.50
C SER A 18 9.04 26.46 31.68
N GLU A 19 8.40 26.00 32.76
CA GLU A 19 8.29 24.60 33.16
C GLU A 19 7.33 23.81 32.26
N PHE A 20 6.35 24.48 31.65
CA PHE A 20 5.27 23.85 30.90
C PHE A 20 5.12 24.40 29.47
N SER A 21 6.13 25.08 28.94
CA SER A 21 6.09 25.63 27.58
C SER A 21 7.38 25.36 26.83
N ARG A 22 7.24 24.99 25.56
CA ARG A 22 8.36 24.82 24.64
C ARG A 22 8.56 26.07 23.80
N SER A 23 9.77 26.20 23.25
CA SER A 23 10.16 27.31 22.38
C SER A 23 9.20 27.52 21.20
N ILE A 24 8.59 26.46 20.67
CA ILE A 24 7.61 26.56 19.59
C ILE A 24 6.37 27.39 19.99
N LEU A 25 5.87 27.21 21.21
CA LEU A 25 4.70 27.92 21.71
C LEU A 25 5.06 29.36 22.09
N GLN A 26 6.20 29.55 22.77
CA GLN A 26 6.72 30.88 23.12
C GLN A 26 6.92 31.74 21.87
N ASN A 27 7.66 31.22 20.89
CA ASN A 27 7.95 31.89 19.62
C ASN A 27 6.66 32.20 18.84
N LEU A 28 5.67 31.30 18.86
CA LEU A 28 4.36 31.56 18.25
C LEU A 28 3.67 32.74 18.92
N THR A 29 3.64 32.76 20.25
CA THR A 29 2.91 33.79 21.01
C THR A 29 3.58 35.16 21.01
N GLU A 30 4.91 35.20 20.94
CA GLU A 30 5.69 36.45 20.94
C GLU A 30 5.68 37.13 19.58
N ASN A 31 5.75 36.37 18.49
CA ASN A 31 5.78 36.95 17.14
C ASN A 31 4.38 37.15 16.55
N TYR A 32 3.38 36.40 16.99
CA TYR A 32 2.04 36.40 16.40
C TYR A 32 0.95 36.63 17.45
N LEU A 33 0.83 37.88 17.92
CA LEU A 33 -0.18 38.27 18.90
C LEU A 33 -1.61 37.95 18.44
N TRP A 34 -1.94 38.20 17.17
CA TRP A 34 -3.26 37.92 16.61
C TRP A 34 -3.61 36.41 16.65
N VAL A 35 -2.64 35.54 16.36
CA VAL A 35 -2.82 34.07 16.43
C VAL A 35 -3.13 33.67 17.87
N THR A 36 -2.43 34.26 18.83
CA THR A 36 -2.61 33.98 20.26
C THR A 36 -4.01 34.31 20.74
N ILE A 37 -4.56 35.44 20.31
CA ILE A 37 -5.94 35.83 20.62
C ILE A 37 -6.93 34.83 20.02
N VAL A 38 -6.75 34.48 18.74
CA VAL A 38 -7.62 33.51 18.04
C VAL A 38 -7.58 32.14 18.72
N ILE A 39 -6.40 31.61 19.04
CA ILE A 39 -6.26 30.32 19.74
C ILE A 39 -6.88 30.37 21.13
N SER A 40 -6.72 31.49 21.85
CA SER A 40 -7.33 31.67 23.18
C SER A 40 -8.86 31.53 23.12
N TYR A 41 -9.52 32.26 22.22
CA TYR A 41 -10.98 32.14 22.06
C TYR A 41 -11.41 30.80 21.45
N LEU A 42 -10.63 30.24 20.51
CA LEU A 42 -10.90 28.92 19.94
C LEU A 42 -10.90 27.83 21.01
N SER A 43 -9.98 27.89 21.98
CA SER A 43 -9.94 26.92 23.08
C SER A 43 -11.18 26.96 23.97
N ILE A 44 -11.76 28.16 24.17
CA ILE A 44 -13.04 28.33 24.89
C ILE A 44 -14.17 27.75 24.06
N LEU A 45 -14.22 28.08 22.77
CA LEU A 45 -15.24 27.59 21.85
C LEU A 45 -15.27 26.06 21.81
N ILE A 46 -14.11 25.40 21.71
CA ILE A 46 -14.00 23.94 21.69
C ILE A 46 -14.56 23.32 22.99
N LYS A 47 -14.25 23.91 24.16
CA LYS A 47 -14.78 23.43 25.45
C LYS A 47 -16.29 23.59 25.55
N LEU A 48 -16.83 24.71 25.05
CA LEU A 48 -18.27 24.94 24.99
C LEU A 48 -18.97 24.08 23.94
N ALA A 49 -18.25 23.59 22.93
CA ALA A 49 -18.79 22.76 21.86
C ALA A 49 -19.11 21.31 22.31
N PHE A 50 -18.55 20.84 23.44
CA PHE A 50 -18.68 19.44 23.87
C PHE A 50 -20.13 18.93 24.03
N PRO A 51 -21.09 19.67 24.62
CA PRO A 51 -22.48 19.21 24.71
C PRO A 51 -23.12 18.95 23.33
N PHE A 52 -22.70 19.69 22.31
CA PHE A 52 -23.21 19.54 20.95
C PHE A 52 -22.71 18.26 20.27
N CYS A 53 -21.61 17.65 20.75
CA CYS A 53 -21.18 16.32 20.31
C CYS A 53 -22.24 15.24 20.60
N LEU A 54 -22.99 15.40 21.70
CA LEU A 54 -24.02 14.43 22.10
C LEU A 54 -25.33 14.67 21.34
N LEU A 55 -25.65 15.93 21.04
CA LEU A 55 -26.92 16.32 20.44
C LEU A 55 -26.96 16.08 18.91
N ASN A 56 -25.84 16.23 18.20
CA ASN A 56 -25.83 16.13 16.74
C ASN A 56 -24.73 15.20 16.20
N LYS A 57 -25.16 14.02 15.72
CA LYS A 57 -24.28 12.99 15.13
C LYS A 57 -23.54 13.46 13.87
N ALA A 58 -24.05 14.46 13.16
CA ALA A 58 -23.43 14.97 11.94
C ALA A 58 -22.25 15.91 12.25
N ILE A 59 -22.36 16.72 13.30
CA ILE A 59 -21.33 17.69 13.72
C ILE A 59 -20.28 17.04 14.62
N LYS A 60 -20.69 16.02 15.39
CA LYS A 60 -19.84 15.21 16.29
C LYS A 60 -18.42 14.94 15.78
N PRO A 61 -18.19 14.38 14.57
CA PRO A 61 -16.82 14.08 14.13
C PRO A 61 -15.94 15.32 13.94
N TYR A 62 -16.53 16.46 13.56
CA TYR A 62 -15.77 17.70 13.39
C TYR A 62 -15.38 18.32 14.72
N ILE A 63 -16.26 18.27 15.73
CA ILE A 63 -15.94 18.78 17.08
C ILE A 63 -14.86 17.89 17.72
N VAL A 64 -15.03 16.57 17.69
CA VAL A 64 -14.01 15.64 18.26
C VAL A 64 -12.67 15.81 17.55
N LEU A 65 -12.65 15.98 16.22
CA LEU A 65 -11.42 16.28 15.50
C LEU A 65 -10.77 17.59 15.99
N SER A 66 -11.56 18.64 16.21
CA SER A 66 -11.04 19.90 16.73
C SER A 66 -10.48 19.76 18.15
N MET A 67 -11.09 18.93 19.00
CA MET A 67 -10.59 18.63 20.35
C MET A 67 -9.27 17.84 20.30
N ILE A 68 -9.17 16.83 19.42
CA ILE A 68 -7.93 16.06 19.20
C ILE A 68 -6.80 17.00 18.75
N LEU A 69 -7.08 17.89 17.78
CA LEU A 69 -6.08 18.86 17.31
C LEU A 69 -5.63 19.82 18.42
N PHE A 70 -6.57 20.24 19.28
CA PHE A 70 -6.24 21.07 20.44
C PHE A 70 -5.31 20.34 21.42
N HIS A 71 -5.57 19.07 21.74
CA HIS A 71 -4.68 18.29 22.60
C HIS A 71 -3.34 17.94 21.94
N VAL A 72 -3.30 17.68 20.63
CA VAL A 72 -2.03 17.58 19.90
C VAL A 72 -1.24 18.88 20.01
N GLY A 73 -1.90 20.03 19.89
CA GLY A 73 -1.32 21.36 20.10
C GLY A 73 -0.73 21.53 21.50
N ILE A 74 -1.43 21.10 22.56
CA ILE A 74 -0.91 21.09 23.93
C ILE A 74 0.31 20.16 24.05
N GLY A 75 0.25 18.95 23.48
CA GLY A 75 1.33 17.97 23.58
C GLY A 75 2.63 18.46 22.93
N ILE A 76 2.51 19.17 21.79
CA ILE A 76 3.64 19.75 21.06
C ILE A 76 4.09 21.08 21.68
N GLY A 77 3.16 21.98 21.98
CA GLY A 77 3.44 23.34 22.43
C GLY A 77 3.85 23.44 23.90
N MET A 78 3.14 22.73 24.77
CA MET A 78 3.40 22.71 26.22
C MET A 78 4.29 21.53 26.63
N GLY A 79 4.54 20.58 25.74
CA GLY A 79 5.37 19.40 26.02
C GLY A 79 4.69 18.34 26.89
N LEU A 80 3.38 18.46 27.11
CA LEU A 80 2.59 17.57 27.97
C LEU A 80 2.09 16.33 27.19
N LEU A 81 3.01 15.49 26.71
CA LEU A 81 2.68 14.37 25.83
C LEU A 81 1.75 13.34 26.49
N SER A 82 2.06 12.93 27.73
CA SER A 82 1.28 11.91 28.45
C SER A 82 -0.17 12.37 28.68
N PHE A 83 -0.34 13.62 29.13
CA PHE A 83 -1.64 14.25 29.31
C PHE A 83 -2.43 14.28 27.99
N SER A 84 -1.81 14.76 26.91
CA SER A 84 -2.49 14.84 25.61
C SER A 84 -2.89 13.47 25.06
N LEU A 85 -2.05 12.44 25.20
CA LEU A 85 -2.40 11.09 24.75
C LEU A 85 -3.60 10.54 25.51
N VAL A 86 -3.66 10.74 26.82
CA VAL A 86 -4.80 10.32 27.65
C VAL A 86 -6.07 11.07 27.24
N MET A 87 -5.99 12.38 27.01
CA MET A 87 -7.15 13.17 26.56
C MET A 87 -7.65 12.73 25.17
N ILE A 88 -6.74 12.50 24.22
CA ILE A 88 -7.08 11.98 22.88
C ILE A 88 -7.74 10.59 22.99
N MET A 89 -7.29 9.74 23.91
CA MET A 89 -7.92 8.45 24.16
C MET A 89 -9.39 8.63 24.60
N PHE A 90 -9.65 9.51 25.58
CA PHE A 90 -11.02 9.79 26.04
C PHE A 90 -11.89 10.42 24.96
N GLU A 91 -11.34 11.27 24.11
CA GLU A 91 -12.05 11.87 22.97
C GLU A 91 -12.48 10.84 21.95
N LEU A 92 -11.65 9.82 21.69
CA LEU A 92 -12.00 8.73 20.80
C LEU A 92 -13.15 7.87 21.37
N LEU A 93 -13.23 7.70 22.70
CA LEU A 93 -14.34 6.96 23.35
C LEU A 93 -15.71 7.61 23.13
N VAL A 94 -15.76 8.87 22.71
CA VAL A 94 -17.03 9.56 22.39
C VAL A 94 -17.74 8.89 21.20
N PHE A 95 -17.02 8.19 20.32
CA PHE A 95 -17.61 7.48 19.19
C PHE A 95 -18.15 6.09 19.58
N THR A 96 -19.29 5.74 19.00
CA THR A 96 -19.90 4.41 19.16
C THR A 96 -19.38 3.42 18.13
N ASP A 97 -19.47 2.12 18.41
CA ASP A 97 -19.07 1.06 17.48
C ASP A 97 -19.76 1.17 16.11
N SER A 98 -21.04 1.55 16.10
CA SER A 98 -21.81 1.77 14.88
C SER A 98 -21.24 2.92 14.01
N GLU A 99 -20.67 3.94 14.63
CA GLU A 99 -20.01 5.06 13.95
C GLU A 99 -18.69 4.60 13.35
N TYR A 100 -17.87 3.88 14.12
CA TYR A 100 -16.62 3.29 13.62
C TYR A 100 -16.84 2.34 12.45
N LEU A 101 -17.83 1.47 12.52
CA LEU A 101 -18.16 0.56 11.41
C LEU A 101 -18.63 1.34 10.17
N ARG A 102 -19.46 2.37 10.33
CA ARG A 102 -19.87 3.24 9.21
C ARG A 102 -18.67 3.95 8.58
N PHE A 103 -17.73 4.46 9.37
CA PHE A 103 -16.49 5.04 8.85
C PHE A 103 -15.66 4.01 8.09
N LYS A 104 -15.48 2.80 8.62
CA LYS A 104 -14.78 1.69 7.94
C LYS A 104 -15.42 1.34 6.60
N HIS A 105 -16.75 1.26 6.54
CA HIS A 105 -17.48 0.97 5.29
C HIS A 105 -17.36 2.10 4.27
N LYS A 106 -17.56 3.36 4.69
CA LYS A 106 -17.37 4.54 3.83
C LYS A 106 -15.95 4.62 3.31
N PHE A 107 -14.95 4.44 4.17
CA PHE A 107 -13.54 4.43 3.81
C PHE A 107 -13.23 3.32 2.79
N LYS A 108 -13.70 2.09 3.03
CA LYS A 108 -13.52 0.96 2.11
C LYS A 108 -14.19 1.21 0.74
N TYR A 109 -15.37 1.81 0.72
CA TYR A 109 -16.06 2.19 -0.51
C TYR A 109 -15.29 3.25 -1.30
N GLN A 110 -14.89 4.34 -0.63
CA GLN A 110 -14.14 5.43 -1.24
C GLN A 110 -12.78 4.96 -1.74
N TYR A 111 -12.04 4.18 -0.94
CA TYR A 111 -10.78 3.56 -1.34
C TYR A 111 -10.95 2.68 -2.58
N ARG A 112 -11.97 1.82 -2.63
CA ARG A 112 -12.25 0.98 -3.80
C ARG A 112 -12.56 1.82 -5.04
N LYS A 113 -13.38 2.86 -4.92
CA LYS A 113 -13.74 3.77 -6.03
C LYS A 113 -12.51 4.50 -6.57
N ILE A 114 -11.64 4.99 -5.68
CA ILE A 114 -10.38 5.65 -6.08
C ILE A 114 -9.44 4.63 -6.73
N ALA A 115 -9.24 3.47 -6.09
CA ALA A 115 -8.34 2.42 -6.60
C ALA A 115 -8.75 1.91 -7.99
N THR A 116 -10.06 1.72 -8.26
CA THR A 116 -10.54 1.31 -9.59
C THR A 116 -10.36 2.41 -10.62
N ASN A 117 -10.63 3.67 -10.28
CA ASN A 117 -10.42 4.82 -11.17
C ASN A 117 -8.95 5.03 -11.50
N VAL A 118 -8.08 4.97 -10.50
CA VAL A 118 -6.62 5.04 -10.68
C VAL A 118 -6.17 3.91 -11.58
N LYS A 119 -6.53 2.65 -11.26
CA LYS A 119 -6.17 1.47 -12.06
C LYS A 119 -6.65 1.57 -13.51
N ARG A 120 -7.84 2.10 -13.76
CA ARG A 120 -8.36 2.30 -15.13
C ARG A 120 -7.53 3.34 -15.88
N LYS A 121 -7.25 4.49 -15.27
CA LYS A 121 -6.46 5.57 -15.87
C LYS A 121 -5.01 5.13 -16.13
N THR A 122 -4.36 4.49 -15.16
CA THR A 122 -2.98 4.01 -15.29
C THR A 122 -2.84 2.93 -16.36
N ARG A 123 -3.81 2.00 -16.47
CA ARG A 123 -3.80 0.99 -17.53
C ARG A 123 -4.00 1.58 -18.92
N SER A 124 -4.92 2.54 -19.06
CA SER A 124 -5.10 3.29 -20.32
C SER A 124 -3.81 4.02 -20.71
N PHE A 125 -3.19 4.72 -19.75
CA PHE A 125 -1.91 5.39 -19.95
C PHE A 125 -0.80 4.42 -20.37
N GLY A 126 -0.66 3.29 -19.67
CA GLY A 126 0.37 2.29 -19.98
C GLY A 126 0.18 1.64 -21.35
N THR A 127 -1.07 1.38 -21.74
CA THR A 127 -1.39 0.83 -23.08
C THR A 127 -1.19 1.85 -24.20
N LYS A 128 -1.17 3.16 -23.92
CA LYS A 128 -0.92 4.20 -24.92
C LYS A 128 0.56 4.61 -25.03
N HIS A 129 1.28 4.68 -23.91
CA HIS A 129 2.63 5.28 -23.88
C HIS A 129 3.75 4.31 -23.46
N LEU A 130 3.42 3.23 -22.74
CA LEU A 130 4.41 2.33 -22.13
C LEU A 130 4.43 0.94 -22.78
N VAL A 131 3.75 0.74 -23.90
CA VAL A 131 3.71 -0.53 -24.65
C VAL A 131 5.11 -1.06 -24.93
N LYS A 132 6.08 -0.16 -25.17
CA LYS A 132 7.47 -0.53 -25.41
C LYS A 132 8.15 -1.30 -24.28
N TYR A 133 7.68 -1.14 -23.05
CA TYR A 133 8.21 -1.85 -21.87
C TYR A 133 7.40 -3.10 -21.50
N GLN A 134 6.40 -3.45 -22.31
CA GLN A 134 5.57 -4.61 -22.07
C GLN A 134 6.39 -5.89 -22.20
N ILE A 135 6.08 -6.84 -21.32
CA ILE A 135 6.69 -8.16 -21.28
C ILE A 135 5.63 -9.24 -21.38
N LEU A 136 5.99 -10.35 -22.01
CA LEU A 136 5.21 -11.57 -22.06
C LEU A 136 5.84 -12.61 -21.15
N VAL A 137 5.09 -13.08 -20.16
CA VAL A 137 5.52 -14.06 -19.15
C VAL A 137 4.88 -15.39 -19.45
N PHE A 138 5.71 -16.41 -19.63
CA PHE A 138 5.29 -17.77 -19.89
C PHE A 138 5.26 -18.55 -18.58
N PHE A 139 4.11 -19.15 -18.27
CA PHE A 139 3.91 -19.90 -17.04
C PHE A 139 3.15 -21.20 -17.31
N ASP A 140 3.25 -22.16 -16.38
CA ASP A 140 2.45 -23.37 -16.44
C ASP A 140 1.02 -23.13 -15.92
N GLY A 141 0.05 -23.22 -16.83
CA GLY A 141 -1.37 -23.10 -16.53
C GLY A 141 -1.95 -24.20 -15.66
N TRP A 142 -1.34 -25.39 -15.57
CA TRP A 142 -1.81 -26.49 -14.72
C TRP A 142 -1.26 -26.43 -13.30
N CYS A 143 -0.13 -25.74 -13.08
CA CYS A 143 0.46 -25.56 -11.75
C CYS A 143 -0.34 -24.56 -10.88
N PRO A 144 -0.91 -24.96 -9.73
CA PRO A 144 -1.67 -24.09 -8.85
C PRO A 144 -0.87 -22.89 -8.31
N MET A 145 0.40 -23.13 -7.95
CA MET A 145 1.31 -22.09 -7.47
C MET A 145 1.54 -21.03 -8.55
N CYS A 146 1.88 -21.45 -9.78
CA CYS A 146 2.11 -20.54 -10.90
C CYS A 146 0.86 -19.69 -11.21
N ARG A 147 -0.32 -20.30 -11.22
CA ARG A 147 -1.58 -19.56 -11.39
C ARG A 147 -1.79 -18.50 -10.31
N GLN A 148 -1.52 -18.83 -9.05
CA GLN A 148 -1.71 -17.90 -7.94
C GLN A 148 -0.71 -16.73 -7.99
N VAL A 149 0.54 -17.01 -8.36
CA VAL A 149 1.56 -15.99 -8.59
C VAL A 149 1.14 -15.06 -9.72
N MET A 150 0.71 -15.59 -10.87
CA MET A 150 0.26 -14.77 -12.00
C MET A 150 -1.00 -13.95 -11.68
N LYS A 151 -1.95 -14.48 -10.92
CA LYS A 151 -3.11 -13.70 -10.42
C LYS A 151 -2.67 -12.52 -9.57
N THR A 152 -1.68 -12.73 -8.70
CA THR A 152 -1.14 -11.69 -7.81
C THR A 152 -0.39 -10.62 -8.61
N ILE A 153 0.45 -11.02 -9.56
CA ILE A 153 1.14 -10.13 -10.50
C ILE A 153 0.13 -9.27 -11.27
N ASN A 154 -0.89 -9.87 -11.89
CA ASN A 154 -1.91 -9.16 -12.66
C ASN A 154 -2.75 -8.20 -11.80
N LYS A 155 -2.89 -8.49 -10.50
CA LYS A 155 -3.56 -7.60 -9.54
C LYS A 155 -2.71 -6.35 -9.28
N MET A 156 -1.39 -6.52 -9.12
CA MET A 156 -0.41 -5.46 -8.87
C MET A 156 0.01 -4.69 -10.12
N ASP A 157 -0.25 -5.23 -11.32
CA ASP A 157 0.06 -4.57 -12.58
C ASP A 157 -0.87 -3.37 -12.83
N LEU A 158 -0.38 -2.20 -12.41
CA LEU A 158 -1.02 -0.89 -12.54
C LEU A 158 -1.04 -0.39 -13.98
N PHE A 159 -0.02 -0.71 -14.79
CA PHE A 159 0.17 -0.15 -16.13
C PHE A 159 -0.15 -1.14 -17.26
N ASN A 160 -0.56 -2.38 -16.95
CA ASN A 160 -0.86 -3.43 -17.94
C ASN A 160 0.39 -3.85 -18.76
N LEU A 161 1.56 -3.82 -18.12
CA LEU A 161 2.85 -4.10 -18.73
C LEU A 161 3.22 -5.59 -18.69
N VAL A 162 2.54 -6.40 -17.88
CA VAL A 162 2.82 -7.83 -17.77
C VAL A 162 1.69 -8.61 -18.43
N LYS A 163 1.97 -9.22 -19.57
CA LYS A 163 1.07 -10.17 -20.23
C LYS A 163 1.47 -11.58 -19.86
N SER A 164 0.49 -12.44 -19.62
CA SER A 164 0.72 -13.82 -19.21
C SER A 164 0.23 -14.78 -20.28
N ALA A 165 1.05 -15.74 -20.69
CA ALA A 165 0.68 -16.79 -21.61
C ALA A 165 0.96 -18.16 -20.99
N SER A 166 0.00 -19.08 -21.13
CA SER A 166 0.15 -20.45 -20.65
C SER A 166 0.92 -21.27 -21.67
N ILE A 167 1.97 -21.98 -21.22
CA ILE A 167 2.73 -22.91 -22.06
C ILE A 167 1.92 -24.13 -22.50
N ARG A 168 0.75 -24.38 -21.90
CA ARG A 168 -0.16 -25.48 -22.28
C ARG A 168 -0.87 -25.22 -23.62
N ASN A 169 -0.82 -24.00 -24.14
CA ASN A 169 -1.39 -23.67 -25.45
C ASN A 169 -0.31 -23.82 -26.53
N GLN A 170 -0.48 -24.79 -27.42
CA GLN A 170 0.48 -25.11 -28.48
C GLN A 170 0.75 -23.91 -29.42
N LYS A 171 -0.22 -23.02 -29.63
CA LYS A 171 -0.02 -21.81 -30.45
C LYS A 171 1.02 -20.87 -29.84
N VAL A 172 1.00 -20.72 -28.52
CA VAL A 172 1.95 -19.86 -27.78
C VAL A 172 3.38 -20.37 -27.91
N LEU A 173 3.58 -21.69 -27.87
CA LEU A 173 4.88 -22.32 -28.02
C LEU A 173 5.44 -22.09 -29.43
N ASN A 174 4.61 -22.32 -30.45
CA ASN A 174 5.01 -22.23 -31.85
C ASN A 174 5.29 -20.77 -32.28
N GLU A 175 4.43 -19.81 -31.90
CA GLU A 175 4.57 -18.39 -32.24
C GLU A 175 5.80 -17.73 -31.60
N ASN A 176 6.24 -18.24 -30.45
CA ASN A 176 7.34 -17.64 -29.67
C ASN A 176 8.65 -18.44 -29.75
N GLN A 177 8.74 -19.46 -30.60
CA GLN A 177 9.91 -20.33 -30.79
C GLN A 177 10.45 -20.89 -29.46
N LEU A 178 9.55 -21.29 -28.58
CA LEU A 178 9.89 -21.79 -27.25
C LEU A 178 10.21 -23.28 -27.30
N VAL A 179 11.39 -23.67 -26.80
CA VAL A 179 11.76 -25.09 -26.63
C VAL A 179 10.99 -25.65 -25.43
N LYS A 180 10.02 -26.54 -25.69
CA LYS A 180 9.05 -27.07 -24.72
C LYS A 180 9.70 -27.56 -23.42
N GLU A 181 10.79 -28.33 -23.54
CA GLU A 181 11.53 -28.91 -22.41
C GLU A 181 12.16 -27.87 -21.48
N GLU A 182 12.62 -26.74 -22.02
CA GLU A 182 13.30 -25.71 -21.22
C GLU A 182 12.29 -24.84 -20.44
N VAL A 183 11.15 -24.53 -21.06
CA VAL A 183 10.07 -23.73 -20.43
C VAL A 183 9.32 -24.51 -19.35
N GLU A 184 9.36 -25.84 -19.42
CA GLU A 184 8.87 -26.74 -18.37
C GLU A 184 9.76 -26.77 -17.13
N ILE A 185 11.03 -26.39 -17.23
CA ILE A 185 12.00 -26.40 -16.11
C ILE A 185 12.07 -25.03 -15.43
N ARG A 186 12.09 -23.94 -16.20
CA ARG A 186 12.20 -22.57 -15.67
C ARG A 186 11.11 -21.65 -16.22
N MET A 187 10.71 -20.67 -15.42
CA MET A 187 9.82 -19.60 -15.87
C MET A 187 10.58 -18.74 -16.88
N HIS A 188 9.88 -18.32 -17.93
CA HIS A 188 10.46 -17.51 -18.99
C HIS A 188 9.67 -16.22 -19.14
N SER A 189 10.36 -15.17 -19.56
CA SER A 189 9.74 -13.91 -19.93
C SER A 189 10.45 -13.30 -21.13
N LYS A 190 9.70 -12.59 -21.95
CA LYS A 190 10.18 -11.97 -23.19
C LYS A 190 9.80 -10.51 -23.20
N SER A 191 10.74 -9.64 -23.56
CA SER A 191 10.46 -8.24 -23.89
C SER A 191 9.75 -8.17 -25.24
N VAL A 192 8.64 -7.44 -25.34
CA VAL A 192 7.87 -7.36 -26.60
C VAL A 192 8.68 -6.70 -27.72
N ILE A 193 9.60 -5.79 -27.40
CA ILE A 193 10.44 -5.09 -28.39
C ILE A 193 11.77 -5.79 -28.60
N GLU A 194 12.55 -5.96 -27.54
CA GLU A 194 13.93 -6.48 -27.67
C GLU A 194 13.93 -7.95 -28.08
N GLY A 195 12.83 -8.67 -27.83
CA GLY A 195 12.69 -10.09 -28.13
C GLY A 195 13.57 -11.01 -27.28
N GLU A 196 14.44 -10.46 -26.42
CA GLU A 196 15.33 -11.22 -25.57
C GLU A 196 14.55 -12.06 -24.55
N MET A 197 14.86 -13.35 -24.51
CA MET A 197 14.30 -14.31 -23.56
C MET A 197 15.09 -14.27 -22.25
N LYS A 198 14.44 -13.88 -21.16
CA LYS A 198 14.94 -14.04 -19.79
C LYS A 198 14.39 -15.33 -19.20
N ARG A 199 15.16 -15.91 -18.27
CA ARG A 199 14.87 -17.22 -17.66
C ARG A 199 15.01 -17.18 -16.15
N GLY A 200 14.24 -18.00 -15.45
CA GLY A 200 14.39 -18.24 -14.02
C GLY A 200 14.32 -16.97 -13.18
N PHE A 201 15.36 -16.70 -12.39
CA PHE A 201 15.45 -15.50 -11.55
C PHE A 201 15.49 -14.20 -12.37
N ASP A 202 16.11 -14.20 -13.55
CA ASP A 202 16.11 -13.02 -14.42
C ASP A 202 14.72 -12.65 -14.91
N SER A 203 13.84 -13.64 -15.10
CA SER A 203 12.43 -13.38 -15.38
C SER A 203 11.71 -12.73 -14.21
N ILE A 204 12.02 -13.15 -12.97
CA ILE A 204 11.46 -12.53 -11.77
C ILE A 204 11.91 -11.07 -11.68
N LEU A 205 13.19 -10.80 -11.88
CA LEU A 205 13.74 -9.44 -11.88
C LEU A 205 13.06 -8.59 -12.97
N GLN A 206 12.92 -9.12 -14.19
CA GLN A 206 12.23 -8.44 -15.28
C GLN A 206 10.77 -8.11 -14.94
N ILE A 207 10.02 -9.03 -14.31
CA ILE A 207 8.65 -8.79 -13.85
C ILE A 207 8.61 -7.71 -12.77
N CYS A 208 9.47 -7.81 -11.75
CA CYS A 208 9.50 -6.86 -10.63
C CYS A 208 9.80 -5.42 -11.11
N THR A 209 10.67 -5.26 -12.11
CA THR A 209 10.95 -3.94 -12.72
C THR A 209 9.78 -3.33 -13.51
N ARG A 210 8.66 -4.05 -13.69
CA ARG A 210 7.43 -3.53 -14.32
C ARG A 210 6.31 -3.27 -13.32
N LEU A 211 6.47 -3.74 -12.09
CA LEU A 211 5.47 -3.62 -11.03
C LEU A 211 5.91 -2.58 -10.01
N VAL A 212 5.36 -1.36 -10.11
CA VAL A 212 5.68 -0.25 -9.20
C VAL A 212 5.65 -0.63 -7.71
N PRO A 213 4.65 -1.39 -7.20
CA PRO A 213 4.65 -1.80 -5.79
C PRO A 213 5.86 -2.61 -5.34
N LEU A 214 6.59 -3.25 -6.27
CA LEU A 214 7.74 -4.09 -5.99
C LEU A 214 9.08 -3.36 -6.18
N TYR A 215 9.08 -2.06 -6.49
CA TYR A 215 10.32 -1.31 -6.73
C TYR A 215 11.24 -1.28 -5.51
N VAL A 216 10.67 -1.24 -4.31
CA VAL A 216 11.42 -1.33 -3.04
C VAL A 216 12.22 -2.63 -2.92
N LEU A 217 11.79 -3.70 -3.61
CA LEU A 217 12.49 -5.00 -3.58
C LEU A 217 13.61 -5.10 -4.62
N ILE A 218 13.65 -4.21 -5.62
CA ILE A 218 14.62 -4.32 -6.73
C ILE A 218 16.07 -4.29 -6.25
N PRO A 219 16.51 -3.39 -5.33
CA PRO A 219 17.88 -3.40 -4.84
C PRO A 219 18.29 -4.75 -4.24
N PHE A 220 17.40 -5.37 -3.45
CA PHE A 220 17.62 -6.68 -2.86
C PHE A 220 17.70 -7.79 -3.92
N LEU A 221 16.85 -7.74 -4.95
CA LEU A 221 16.90 -8.70 -6.05
C LEU A 221 18.18 -8.56 -6.90
N LEU A 222 18.67 -7.33 -7.11
CA LEU A 222 19.93 -7.09 -7.79
C LEU A 222 21.13 -7.60 -6.99
N VAL A 223 21.15 -7.39 -5.68
CA VAL A 223 22.15 -7.98 -4.77
C VAL A 223 22.09 -9.50 -4.82
N GLY A 224 20.88 -10.09 -4.78
CA GLY A 224 20.67 -11.53 -4.90
C GLY A 224 21.17 -12.10 -6.23
N LYS A 225 21.03 -11.35 -7.32
CA LYS A 225 21.61 -11.68 -8.63
C LYS A 225 23.14 -11.62 -8.59
N PHE A 226 23.70 -10.54 -8.07
CA PHE A 226 25.15 -10.33 -7.98
C PHE A 226 25.84 -11.44 -7.17
N LEU A 227 25.25 -11.84 -6.04
CA LEU A 227 25.75 -12.92 -5.18
C LEU A 227 25.38 -14.34 -5.68
N ARG A 228 24.65 -14.47 -6.80
CA ARG A 228 24.09 -15.73 -7.34
C ARG A 228 23.17 -16.51 -6.37
N LEU A 229 22.80 -15.91 -5.24
CA LEU A 229 21.83 -16.47 -4.29
C LEU A 229 20.42 -16.58 -4.91
N GLY A 230 20.07 -15.64 -5.79
CA GLY A 230 18.77 -15.62 -6.47
C GLY A 230 18.52 -16.88 -7.31
N ASP A 231 19.54 -17.34 -8.04
CA ASP A 231 19.46 -18.55 -8.87
C ASP A 231 19.34 -19.82 -8.02
N LEU A 232 20.09 -19.91 -6.92
CA LEU A 232 20.04 -21.04 -5.98
C LEU A 232 18.66 -21.17 -5.33
N ILE A 233 18.11 -20.06 -4.84
CA ILE A 233 16.77 -20.02 -4.24
C ILE A 233 15.73 -20.37 -5.30
N TYR A 234 15.87 -19.82 -6.51
CA TYR A 234 14.97 -20.11 -7.61
C TYR A 234 14.93 -21.61 -7.94
N ASP A 235 16.09 -22.24 -8.10
CA ASP A 235 16.19 -23.66 -8.43
C ASP A 235 15.66 -24.56 -7.30
N TYR A 236 15.89 -24.18 -6.04
CA TYR A 236 15.31 -24.87 -4.88
C TYR A 236 13.77 -24.85 -4.92
N ILE A 237 13.16 -23.70 -5.25
CA ILE A 237 11.71 -23.56 -5.37
C ILE A 237 11.20 -24.33 -6.61
N ALA A 238 11.90 -24.23 -7.73
CA ALA A 238 11.50 -24.85 -8.99
C ALA A 238 11.49 -26.38 -8.90
N LYS A 239 12.42 -27.00 -8.16
CA LYS A 239 12.46 -28.46 -7.93
C LYS A 239 11.30 -28.98 -7.10
N ARG A 240 10.74 -28.16 -6.21
CA ARG A 240 9.67 -28.56 -5.27
C ARG A 240 8.26 -28.30 -5.81
N ARG A 241 8.12 -27.77 -7.03
CA ARG A 241 6.80 -27.57 -7.64
C ARG A 241 6.30 -28.89 -8.22
N LEU A 242 5.04 -29.22 -7.97
CA LEU A 242 4.39 -30.38 -8.60
C LEU A 242 4.13 -30.05 -10.08
N ILE A 243 4.88 -30.69 -10.98
CA ILE A 243 4.69 -30.55 -12.42
C ILE A 243 3.86 -31.74 -12.88
N VAL A 244 2.69 -31.47 -13.46
CA VAL A 244 1.94 -32.49 -14.20
C VAL A 244 2.50 -32.54 -15.61
N PRO A 245 3.08 -33.64 -16.09
CA PRO A 245 3.72 -33.71 -17.41
C PRO A 245 2.75 -33.33 -18.53
N VAL A 246 3.27 -32.73 -19.61
CA VAL A 246 2.49 -32.35 -20.80
C VAL A 246 2.44 -33.57 -21.74
N ASN A 247 1.27 -33.89 -22.32
CA ASN A 247 1.01 -35.02 -23.25
C ASN A 247 0.90 -36.44 -22.64
N HIS A 248 0.47 -36.61 -21.39
CA HIS A 248 0.09 -37.94 -20.85
C HIS A 248 -1.38 -38.00 -20.43
N CYS A 249 -2.20 -37.08 -20.95
CA CYS A 249 -3.61 -37.00 -20.67
C CYS A 249 -4.37 -36.92 -21.99
N ASP A 250 -5.04 -38.01 -22.33
CA ASP A 250 -6.03 -38.10 -23.39
C ASP A 250 -7.44 -38.04 -22.76
N ASP A 251 -8.50 -37.92 -23.56
CA ASP A 251 -9.90 -37.85 -23.09
C ASP A 251 -10.34 -39.08 -22.24
N SER A 252 -9.53 -40.14 -22.20
CA SER A 252 -9.75 -41.39 -21.47
C SER A 252 -8.97 -41.51 -20.14
N GLY A 253 -8.07 -40.58 -19.80
CA GLY A 253 -7.34 -40.63 -18.53
C GLY A 253 -5.95 -39.99 -18.57
N CYS A 254 -5.40 -39.70 -17.39
CA CYS A 254 -4.04 -39.20 -17.20
C CYS A 254 -3.13 -40.28 -16.60
N ASP A 255 -2.05 -40.63 -17.28
CA ASP A 255 -0.98 -41.46 -16.69
C ASP A 255 -0.11 -40.58 -15.78
N ILE A 256 -0.40 -40.65 -14.49
CA ILE A 256 0.33 -39.91 -13.46
C ILE A 256 1.59 -40.70 -13.08
N ASN A 257 2.66 -40.57 -13.86
CA ASN A 257 3.96 -41.03 -13.40
C ASN A 257 4.54 -39.97 -12.44
N ILE A 258 4.28 -40.12 -11.14
CA ILE A 258 4.79 -39.23 -10.10
C ILE A 258 6.30 -39.47 -9.97
N GLN A 259 7.09 -38.92 -10.87
CA GLN A 259 8.53 -38.83 -10.67
C GLN A 259 8.80 -37.69 -9.69
N SER A 260 8.93 -38.02 -8.41
CA SER A 260 9.65 -37.16 -7.47
C SER A 260 11.10 -37.11 -7.94
N LYS A 261 11.54 -36.00 -8.53
CA LYS A 261 12.98 -35.77 -8.77
C LYS A 261 13.66 -35.71 -7.40
N SER A 262 14.44 -36.74 -7.08
CA SER A 262 15.46 -36.75 -6.02
C SER A 262 16.56 -35.74 -6.33
#